data_AF-D0ETT0-F1
#
_entry.id   AF-D0ETT0-F1
#
_cell.length_a   1.000
_cell.length_b   1.000
_cell.length_c   1.000
_cell.angle_alpha   90.00
_cell.angle_beta   90.00
_cell.angle_gamma   90.00
#
_symmetry.space_group_name_H-M   'P 1'
#
loop_
_entity.id
_entity.type
_entity.pdbx_description
1 polymer ?
#
loop_
_entity_poly.entity_id
_entity_poly.type
_entity_poly.pdbx_seq_one_letter_code
_entity_poly.pdbx_strand_id
1 'polypeptide(L)'
;AAAMTSFVAKNPLLAAAARRRAPPLAGRALPFSPLASTRAPRRRGLRLRTVTCFVPQDTAAPAAPVPALDEEARAAAARRVAEKEARKRSERRTYLVAAVMSSLGVTSMAVAAVYYRFSWQMEGGEVPVIETLGTFALSVGAAVGMEFWARWAHRALWHASLWHMHESHHRPREGPFELNDVFAIVNAAPAISLLAYGFFHRGIVPGLCFGAGLGITLFGMAYMFVHDGLVHRRFPVGPIADVPYFRRVAASHKIHHMDKFGGVPYGLFLGPKELEEVGGLDELVSSPVSEATDTEDAGEEKTRPVVCVVRTSVFMGQSVPNEF
;
A
#
# COMPACT_ATOMS: atom_id res chain seq x y z
N ALA A 1 -40.93 28.88 -29.28
CA ALA A 1 -41.05 30.19 -29.94
C ALA A 1 -41.31 31.22 -28.85
N ALA A 2 -40.28 31.89 -28.34
CA ALA A 2 -39.67 33.11 -28.90
C ALA A 2 -40.09 34.32 -28.04
N ALA A 3 -39.17 34.82 -27.23
CA ALA A 3 -38.77 36.24 -27.20
C ALA A 3 -37.91 36.51 -25.95
N MET A 4 -36.63 36.15 -26.04
CA MET A 4 -35.56 36.80 -25.28
C MET A 4 -35.15 38.04 -26.06
N THR A 5 -35.33 39.23 -25.49
CA THR A 5 -34.57 40.42 -25.87
C THR A 5 -34.54 41.42 -24.72
N SER A 6 -33.35 42.02 -24.54
CA SER A 6 -33.07 43.23 -23.75
C SER A 6 -32.66 43.03 -22.29
N PHE A 7 -31.37 42.76 -22.07
CA PHE A 7 -30.53 43.75 -21.37
C PHE A 7 -29.05 43.50 -21.69
N VAL A 8 -28.52 44.32 -22.60
CA VAL A 8 -27.08 44.53 -22.79
C VAL A 8 -26.74 45.79 -22.01
N ALA A 9 -25.77 45.72 -21.08
CA ALA A 9 -24.68 46.70 -20.99
C ALA A 9 -23.76 46.42 -19.79
N LYS A 10 -22.48 46.68 -20.01
CA LYS A 10 -21.36 46.86 -19.06
C LYS A 10 -20.53 45.61 -18.71
N ASN A 11 -19.60 45.24 -19.58
CA ASN A 11 -18.18 45.58 -19.32
C ASN A 11 -17.25 45.25 -20.52
N PRO A 12 -16.29 46.13 -20.88
CA PRO A 12 -15.51 46.01 -22.10
C PRO A 12 -14.10 45.44 -21.82
N LEU A 13 -13.94 44.12 -21.81
CA LEU A 13 -12.61 43.47 -21.82
C LEU A 13 -12.58 42.14 -22.60
N LEU A 14 -13.59 41.89 -23.44
CA LEU A 14 -13.70 40.72 -24.33
C LEU A 14 -13.76 41.14 -25.80
N ALA A 15 -12.86 42.03 -26.21
CA ALA A 15 -12.79 42.54 -27.59
C ALA A 15 -11.42 42.32 -28.25
N ALA A 16 -10.68 41.27 -27.85
CA ALA A 16 -9.35 40.98 -28.40
C ALA A 16 -9.10 39.48 -28.63
N ALA A 17 -10.04 38.76 -29.24
CA ALA A 17 -9.80 37.38 -29.66
C ALA A 17 -10.69 36.94 -30.84
N ALA A 18 -10.75 37.72 -31.92
CA ALA A 18 -11.21 37.23 -33.22
C ALA A 18 -10.88 38.23 -34.32
N ARG A 19 -9.73 38.02 -35.00
CA ARG A 19 -9.48 38.31 -36.42
C ARG A 19 -7.98 38.25 -36.69
N ARG A 20 -7.54 37.18 -37.37
CA ARG A 20 -6.70 37.23 -38.58
C ARG A 20 -6.44 35.79 -39.05
N ARG A 21 -6.67 35.57 -40.34
CA ARG A 21 -6.58 34.29 -41.06
C ARG A 21 -5.54 34.46 -42.18
N ALA A 22 -4.71 33.44 -42.36
CA ALA A 22 -3.87 33.08 -43.53
C ALA A 22 -2.62 33.97 -43.82
N PRO A 23 -1.55 33.48 -44.52
CA PRO A 23 -1.47 32.33 -45.46
C PRO A 23 -0.24 31.38 -45.28
N PRO A 24 -0.04 30.34 -46.13
CA PRO A 24 1.04 29.35 -46.01
C PRO A 24 2.22 29.64 -46.94
N LEU A 25 3.47 29.38 -46.54
CA LEU A 25 4.62 29.34 -47.44
C LEU A 25 5.77 28.48 -46.91
N ALA A 26 6.56 27.98 -47.86
CA ALA A 26 7.46 26.84 -47.81
C ALA A 26 8.89 27.12 -47.27
N GLY A 27 9.50 26.06 -46.72
CA GLY A 27 10.86 25.57 -46.97
C GLY A 27 12.09 26.47 -46.74
N ARG A 28 12.92 26.11 -45.74
CA ARG A 28 14.35 25.76 -45.91
C ARG A 28 15.00 25.19 -44.63
N ALA A 29 16.05 24.41 -44.85
CA ALA A 29 16.68 23.37 -44.04
C ALA A 29 17.67 23.85 -42.94
N LEU A 30 17.70 23.17 -41.76
CA LEU A 30 18.80 22.35 -41.15
C LEU A 30 20.03 23.12 -40.58
N PRO A 31 20.75 22.63 -39.54
CA PRO A 31 21.01 21.22 -39.20
C PRO A 31 20.96 20.82 -37.71
N PHE A 32 20.69 19.54 -37.48
CA PHE A 32 21.26 18.61 -36.47
C PHE A 32 20.21 17.55 -36.09
N SER A 33 20.13 16.52 -36.94
CA SER A 33 19.43 15.27 -36.63
C SER A 33 20.42 14.27 -36.02
N PRO A 34 20.08 13.57 -34.92
CA PRO A 34 20.73 12.32 -34.61
C PRO A 34 20.16 11.23 -35.53
N LEU A 35 21.04 10.38 -36.05
CA LEU A 35 20.76 9.37 -37.06
C LEU A 35 19.58 8.45 -36.69
N ALA A 36 18.58 8.41 -37.56
CA ALA A 36 17.67 7.28 -37.68
C ALA A 36 18.40 6.12 -38.39
N SER A 37 18.72 5.06 -37.65
CA SER A 37 19.13 3.79 -38.23
C SER A 37 17.87 2.98 -38.57
N THR A 38 17.54 2.88 -39.85
CA THR A 38 16.56 1.93 -40.37
C THR A 38 17.14 0.52 -40.26
N ARG A 39 16.73 -0.24 -39.24
CA ARG A 39 16.80 -1.70 -39.25
C ARG A 39 15.38 -2.24 -39.34
N ALA A 40 15.10 -2.93 -40.43
CA ALA A 40 13.89 -3.69 -40.68
C ALA A 40 13.52 -4.59 -39.48
N PRO A 41 12.22 -4.88 -39.25
CA PRO A 41 11.80 -5.78 -38.19
C PRO A 41 12.29 -7.19 -38.55
N ARG A 42 13.39 -7.62 -37.93
CA ARG A 42 13.84 -9.00 -37.98
C ARG A 42 12.80 -9.81 -37.21
N ARG A 43 11.90 -10.50 -37.93
CA ARG A 43 11.00 -11.52 -37.37
C ARG A 43 11.84 -12.41 -36.45
N ARG A 44 11.69 -12.27 -35.13
CA ARG A 44 12.18 -13.25 -34.18
C ARG A 44 11.28 -14.46 -34.35
N GLY A 45 11.68 -15.35 -35.25
CA GLY A 45 11.13 -16.69 -35.30
C GLY A 45 11.21 -17.26 -33.88
N LEU A 46 10.06 -17.69 -33.37
CA LEU A 46 9.95 -18.46 -32.15
C LEU A 46 10.85 -19.70 -32.34
N ARG A 47 12.09 -19.65 -31.86
CA ARG A 47 12.90 -20.86 -31.74
C ARG A 47 12.27 -21.65 -30.61
N LEU A 48 11.30 -22.49 -30.96
CA LEU A 48 10.97 -23.67 -30.18
C LEU A 48 12.29 -24.40 -29.96
N ARG A 49 12.83 -24.30 -28.74
CA ARG A 49 13.84 -25.25 -28.28
C ARG A 49 13.09 -26.56 -28.07
N THR A 50 13.00 -27.35 -29.12
CA THR A 50 12.67 -28.77 -29.00
C THR A 50 13.79 -29.39 -28.18
N VAL A 51 13.52 -29.65 -26.90
CA VAL A 51 14.39 -30.50 -26.09
C VAL A 51 14.07 -31.92 -26.50
N THR A 52 14.87 -32.47 -27.40
CA THR A 52 14.82 -33.90 -27.72
C THR A 52 15.40 -34.66 -26.54
N CYS A 53 14.54 -35.27 -25.73
CA CYS A 53 14.96 -36.26 -24.75
C CYS A 53 15.34 -37.53 -25.51
N PHE A 54 16.64 -37.82 -25.60
CA PHE A 54 17.12 -39.11 -26.07
C PHE A 54 16.88 -40.11 -24.93
N VAL A 55 16.03 -41.10 -25.14
CA VAL A 55 15.89 -42.25 -24.24
C VAL A 55 16.82 -43.34 -24.76
N PRO A 56 17.93 -43.67 -24.07
CA PRO A 56 18.72 -44.83 -24.42
C PRO A 56 17.85 -46.07 -24.24
N GLN A 57 17.73 -46.89 -25.28
CA GLN A 57 17.26 -48.27 -25.10
C GLN A 57 18.42 -49.06 -24.48
N ASP A 58 18.46 -49.12 -23.15
CA ASP A 58 19.35 -50.04 -22.46
C ASP A 58 18.85 -51.47 -22.67
N THR A 59 19.60 -52.23 -23.46
CA THR A 59 19.61 -53.68 -23.37
C THR A 59 19.86 -54.10 -21.92
N ALA A 60 18.97 -54.94 -21.42
CA ALA A 60 18.91 -55.44 -20.04
C ALA A 60 20.29 -55.77 -19.43
N ALA A 61 20.71 -54.91 -18.50
CA ALA A 61 21.48 -55.31 -17.32
C ALA A 61 20.61 -54.95 -16.10
N PRO A 62 20.57 -55.77 -15.03
CA PRO A 62 19.74 -55.48 -13.88
C PRO A 62 20.26 -54.21 -13.20
N ALA A 63 19.56 -53.09 -13.42
CA ALA A 63 19.78 -51.87 -12.66
C ALA A 63 19.46 -52.19 -11.20
N ALA A 64 20.50 -52.32 -10.37
CA ALA A 64 20.33 -52.30 -8.94
C ALA A 64 19.49 -51.05 -8.58
N PRO A 65 18.53 -51.14 -7.64
CA PRO A 65 17.83 -49.95 -7.21
C PRO A 65 18.90 -49.02 -6.63
N VAL A 66 18.98 -47.78 -7.13
CA VAL A 66 19.86 -46.75 -6.56
C VAL A 66 18.99 -45.80 -5.71
N PRO A 67 18.45 -46.25 -4.56
CA PRO A 67 17.67 -45.39 -3.67
C PRO A 67 18.51 -44.22 -3.14
N ALA A 68 19.85 -44.37 -3.14
CA ALA A 68 20.79 -43.38 -2.65
C ALA A 68 20.77 -42.05 -3.42
N LEU A 69 20.56 -42.04 -4.74
CA LEU A 69 20.55 -40.80 -5.54
C LEU A 69 19.28 -39.97 -5.31
N ASP A 70 18.13 -40.64 -5.15
CA ASP A 70 16.87 -39.99 -4.78
C ASP A 70 16.91 -39.47 -3.33
N GLU A 71 17.59 -40.19 -2.44
CA GLU A 71 17.76 -39.79 -1.04
C GLU A 71 18.72 -38.60 -0.90
N GLU A 72 19.81 -38.56 -1.67
CA GLU A 72 20.69 -37.40 -1.76
C GLU A 72 19.99 -36.17 -2.36
N ALA A 73 19.19 -36.34 -3.42
CA ALA A 73 18.43 -35.25 -4.02
C ALA A 73 17.36 -34.69 -3.05
N ARG A 74 16.65 -35.57 -2.32
CA ARG A 74 15.71 -35.17 -1.27
C ARG A 74 16.43 -34.48 -0.11
N ALA A 75 17.57 -34.99 0.33
CA ALA A 75 18.39 -34.36 1.37
C ALA A 75 18.92 -32.99 0.95
N ALA A 76 19.34 -32.82 -0.31
CA ALA A 76 19.76 -31.53 -0.87
C ALA A 76 18.58 -30.54 -0.97
N ALA A 77 17.40 -31.00 -1.37
CA ALA A 77 16.19 -30.19 -1.38
C ALA A 77 15.80 -29.76 0.05
N ALA A 78 15.84 -30.67 1.02
CA ALA A 78 15.58 -30.39 2.43
C ALA A 78 16.58 -29.37 3.00
N ARG A 79 17.88 -29.51 2.70
CA ARG A 79 18.91 -28.51 3.07
C ARG A 79 18.63 -27.14 2.48
N ARG A 80 18.27 -27.05 1.20
CA ARG A 80 17.90 -25.79 0.54
C ARG A 80 16.66 -25.14 1.16
N VAL A 81 15.67 -25.94 1.57
CA VAL A 81 14.49 -25.45 2.29
C VAL A 81 14.88 -24.94 3.67
N ALA A 82 15.67 -25.71 4.43
CA ALA A 82 16.15 -25.33 5.75
C ALA A 82 17.01 -24.05 5.73
N GLU A 83 17.91 -23.90 4.76
CA GLU A 83 18.70 -22.68 4.54
C GLU A 83 17.82 -21.48 4.21
N LYS A 84 16.81 -21.65 3.34
CA LYS A 84 15.83 -20.60 3.03
C LYS A 84 15.03 -20.20 4.27
N GLU A 85 14.61 -21.15 5.10
CA GLU A 85 13.90 -20.89 6.35
C GLU A 85 14.79 -20.22 7.41
N ALA A 86 16.05 -20.63 7.51
CA ALA A 86 17.05 -19.99 8.36
C ALA A 86 17.28 -18.53 7.94
N ARG A 87 17.44 -18.27 6.63
CA ARG A 87 17.58 -16.92 6.09
C ARG A 87 16.35 -16.06 6.35
N LYS A 88 15.14 -16.58 6.10
CA LYS A 88 13.89 -15.87 6.43
C LYS A 88 13.77 -15.57 7.93
N ARG A 89 14.21 -16.50 8.80
CA ARG A 89 14.24 -16.28 10.25
C ARG A 89 15.24 -15.20 10.65
N SER A 90 16.44 -15.19 10.08
CA SER A 90 17.43 -14.14 10.35
C SER A 90 16.95 -12.78 9.86
N GLU A 91 16.39 -12.71 8.65
CA GLU A 91 15.78 -11.47 8.12
C GLU A 91 14.68 -10.95 9.04
N ARG A 92 13.71 -11.80 9.43
CA ARG A 92 12.64 -11.43 10.37
C ARG A 92 13.18 -10.94 11.72
N ARG A 93 14.22 -11.58 12.26
CA ARG A 93 14.87 -11.14 13.51
C ARG A 93 15.52 -9.78 13.34
N THR A 94 16.24 -9.56 12.25
CA THR A 94 16.85 -8.25 11.93
C THR A 94 15.78 -7.17 11.81
N TYR A 95 14.67 -7.44 11.11
CA TYR A 95 13.54 -6.49 11.02
C TYR A 95 12.90 -6.22 12.37
N LEU A 96 12.70 -7.25 13.20
CA LEU A 96 12.14 -7.09 14.54
C LEU A 96 13.05 -6.21 15.42
N VAL A 97 14.36 -6.48 15.42
CA VAL A 97 15.32 -5.67 16.18
C VAL A 97 15.33 -4.23 15.67
N ALA A 98 15.36 -4.03 14.35
CA ALA A 98 15.31 -2.70 13.75
C ALA A 98 14.02 -1.95 14.10
N ALA A 99 12.87 -2.64 14.10
CA ALA A 99 11.58 -2.07 14.47
C ALA A 99 11.53 -1.69 15.96
N VAL A 100 12.03 -2.55 16.84
CA VAL A 100 12.10 -2.27 18.29
C VAL A 100 13.01 -1.08 18.56
N MET A 101 14.22 -1.07 18.00
CA MET A 101 15.17 0.04 18.18
C MET A 101 14.63 1.35 17.63
N SER A 102 14.01 1.32 16.44
CA SER A 102 13.39 2.51 15.85
C SER A 102 12.23 3.02 16.69
N SER A 103 11.37 2.12 17.18
CA SER A 103 10.23 2.49 18.02
C SER A 103 10.68 3.10 19.34
N LEU A 104 11.68 2.51 20.00
CA LEU A 104 12.28 3.05 21.22
C LEU A 104 12.94 4.41 20.96
N GLY A 105 13.67 4.56 19.86
CA GLY A 105 14.33 5.81 19.48
C GLY A 105 13.33 6.93 19.21
N VAL A 106 12.32 6.68 18.38
CA VAL A 106 11.26 7.66 18.06
C VAL A 106 10.45 8.01 19.31
N THR A 107 10.08 7.03 20.12
CA THR A 107 9.32 7.28 21.37
C THR A 107 10.15 8.10 22.35
N SER A 108 11.43 7.74 22.55
CA SER A 108 12.32 8.48 23.45
C SER A 108 12.54 9.92 22.96
N MET A 109 12.72 10.11 21.66
CA MET A 109 12.85 11.43 21.05
C MET A 109 11.57 12.26 21.20
N ALA A 110 10.39 11.65 21.03
CA ALA A 110 9.11 12.33 21.23
C ALA A 110 8.93 12.75 22.69
N VAL A 111 9.17 11.84 23.64
CA VAL A 111 9.11 12.13 25.09
C VAL A 111 10.09 13.26 25.44
N ALA A 112 11.33 13.18 24.96
CA ALA A 112 12.32 14.22 25.17
C ALA A 112 11.89 15.56 24.56
N ALA A 113 11.35 15.58 23.34
CA ALA A 113 10.89 16.80 22.69
C ALA A 113 9.75 17.46 23.47
N VAL A 114 8.76 16.68 23.93
CA VAL A 114 7.67 17.20 24.78
C VAL A 114 8.22 17.72 26.11
N TYR A 115 9.08 16.94 26.77
CA TYR A 115 9.71 17.33 28.03
C TYR A 115 10.49 18.64 27.88
N TYR A 116 11.40 18.71 26.90
CA TYR A 116 12.22 19.89 26.66
C TYR A 116 11.36 21.09 26.34
N ARG A 117 10.35 20.94 25.48
CA ARG A 117 9.41 22.02 25.14
C ARG A 117 8.81 22.67 26.38
N PHE A 118 8.34 21.88 27.33
CA PHE A 118 7.77 22.44 28.56
C PHE A 118 8.86 22.92 29.53
N SER A 119 9.99 22.23 29.63
CA SER A 119 11.06 22.60 30.56
C SER A 119 11.69 23.95 30.20
N TRP A 120 11.97 24.21 28.92
CA TRP A 120 12.56 25.48 28.48
C TRP A 120 11.56 26.63 28.52
N GLN A 121 10.26 26.31 28.49
CA GLN A 121 9.19 27.29 28.62
C GLN A 121 8.96 27.71 30.07
N MET A 122 9.09 26.80 31.03
CA MET A 122 8.88 27.11 32.44
C MET A 122 10.01 27.96 33.02
N GLU A 123 11.26 27.83 32.54
CA GLU A 123 12.45 28.50 33.14
C GLU A 123 12.58 28.32 34.67
N GLY A 124 11.98 27.26 35.23
CA GLY A 124 11.89 27.03 36.69
C GLY A 124 10.70 27.68 37.39
N GLY A 125 9.80 28.33 36.66
CA GLY A 125 8.52 28.87 37.12
C GLY A 125 7.38 27.84 37.15
N GLU A 126 6.15 28.33 37.32
CA GLU A 126 4.94 27.49 37.41
C GLU A 126 4.59 26.81 36.08
N VAL A 127 3.92 25.66 36.17
CA VAL A 127 3.43 24.93 34.99
C VAL A 127 2.35 25.75 34.29
N PRO A 128 2.47 26.06 32.99
CA PRO A 128 1.46 26.83 32.26
C PRO A 128 0.23 25.96 31.97
N VAL A 129 -0.63 25.76 32.96
CA VAL A 129 -1.74 24.79 32.93
C VAL A 129 -2.64 24.95 31.71
N ILE A 130 -3.05 26.18 31.39
CA ILE A 130 -3.94 26.47 30.24
C ILE A 130 -3.28 26.01 28.94
N GLU A 131 -2.00 26.29 28.77
CA GLU A 131 -1.27 25.91 27.58
C GLU A 131 -1.05 24.41 27.50
N THR A 132 -0.70 23.76 28.61
CA THR A 132 -0.55 22.30 28.68
C THR A 132 -1.86 21.60 28.32
N LEU A 133 -2.98 22.05 28.88
CA LEU A 133 -4.31 21.52 28.57
C LEU A 133 -4.69 21.78 27.11
N GLY A 134 -4.41 22.98 26.60
CA GLY A 134 -4.63 23.34 25.20
C GLY A 134 -3.81 22.48 24.24
N THR A 135 -2.51 22.29 24.51
CA THR A 135 -1.63 21.41 23.73
C THR A 135 -2.18 19.98 23.72
N PHE A 136 -2.55 19.45 24.89
CA PHE A 136 -3.08 18.09 24.99
C PHE A 136 -4.40 17.94 24.24
N ALA A 137 -5.36 18.84 24.48
CA ALA A 137 -6.66 18.82 23.83
C ALA A 137 -6.53 18.94 22.30
N LEU A 138 -5.66 19.82 21.80
CA LEU A 138 -5.47 19.98 20.37
C LEU A 138 -4.69 18.80 19.75
N SER A 139 -3.83 18.12 20.51
CA SER A 139 -3.18 16.89 20.06
C SER A 139 -4.20 15.75 19.88
N VAL A 140 -5.05 15.51 20.87
CA VAL A 140 -6.12 14.50 20.76
C VAL A 140 -7.11 14.88 19.66
N GLY A 141 -7.54 16.15 19.64
CA GLY A 141 -8.46 16.67 18.64
C GLY A 141 -7.92 16.57 17.22
N ALA A 142 -6.65 16.90 16.99
CA ALA A 142 -6.01 16.76 15.69
C ALA A 142 -5.85 15.29 15.29
N ALA A 143 -5.47 14.40 16.21
CA ALA A 143 -5.37 12.97 15.92
C ALA A 143 -6.71 12.37 15.46
N VAL A 144 -7.80 12.72 16.12
CA VAL A 144 -9.16 12.31 15.73
C VAL A 144 -9.61 13.00 14.45
N GLY A 145 -9.38 14.31 14.33
CA GLY A 145 -9.74 15.12 13.17
C GLY A 145 -9.06 14.63 11.89
N MET A 146 -7.84 14.11 12.00
CA MET A 146 -7.11 13.54 10.87
C MET A 146 -7.78 12.31 10.26
N GLU A 147 -8.55 11.51 11.01
CA GLU A 147 -9.34 10.42 10.42
C GLU A 147 -10.41 10.96 9.48
N PHE A 148 -11.11 12.02 9.88
CA PHE A 148 -12.13 12.67 9.06
C PHE A 148 -11.52 13.36 7.84
N TRP A 149 -10.39 14.05 8.04
CA TRP A 149 -9.63 14.66 6.95
C TRP A 149 -9.14 13.62 5.95
N ALA A 150 -8.52 12.53 6.43
CA ALA A 150 -8.01 11.46 5.57
C ALA A 150 -9.14 10.78 4.80
N ARG A 151 -10.27 10.46 5.46
CA ARG A 151 -11.47 9.92 4.80
C ARG A 151 -11.97 10.84 3.69
N TRP A 152 -12.10 12.14 3.97
CA TRP A 152 -12.53 13.11 2.97
C TRP A 152 -11.52 13.23 1.83
N ALA A 153 -10.23 13.39 2.13
CA ALA A 153 -9.17 13.53 1.13
C ALA A 153 -9.06 12.27 0.26
N HIS A 154 -9.18 11.09 0.86
CA HIS A 154 -9.16 9.82 0.15
C HIS A 154 -10.29 9.76 -0.89
N ARG A 155 -11.53 10.08 -0.48
CA ARG A 155 -12.67 10.10 -1.40
C ARG A 155 -12.60 11.24 -2.43
N ALA A 156 -12.37 12.47 -1.98
CA ALA A 156 -12.57 13.68 -2.78
C ALA A 156 -11.33 14.12 -3.57
N LEU A 157 -10.14 13.69 -3.16
CA LEU A 157 -8.88 14.03 -3.82
C LEU A 157 -8.24 12.78 -4.43
N TRP A 158 -7.97 11.74 -3.63
CA TRP A 158 -7.19 10.57 -4.08
C TRP A 158 -7.96 9.70 -5.07
N HIS A 159 -9.26 9.49 -4.88
CA HIS A 159 -10.14 8.81 -5.84
C HIS A 159 -10.68 9.72 -6.95
N ALA A 160 -10.28 10.99 -6.98
CA ALA A 160 -10.71 11.94 -8.00
C ALA A 160 -9.52 12.51 -8.75
N SER A 161 -9.07 13.73 -8.41
CA SER A 161 -8.03 14.45 -9.15
C SER A 161 -6.63 13.84 -9.00
N LEU A 162 -6.38 13.09 -7.93
CA LEU A 162 -5.07 12.51 -7.60
C LEU A 162 -5.02 10.99 -7.81
N TRP A 163 -5.96 10.43 -8.56
CA TRP A 163 -6.02 8.98 -8.84
C TRP A 163 -4.73 8.44 -9.44
N HIS A 164 -4.10 9.14 -10.39
CA HIS A 164 -2.83 8.71 -10.99
C HIS A 164 -1.70 8.43 -9.96
N MET A 165 -1.73 9.08 -8.78
CA MET A 165 -0.79 8.80 -7.68
C MET A 165 -1.29 7.64 -6.81
N HIS A 166 -2.58 7.64 -6.49
CA HIS A 166 -3.21 6.64 -5.62
C HIS A 166 -3.41 5.27 -6.30
N GLU A 167 -3.47 5.20 -7.62
CA GLU A 167 -3.64 3.97 -8.39
C GLU A 167 -2.50 2.97 -8.11
N SER A 168 -1.29 3.49 -7.86
CA SER A 168 -0.14 2.65 -7.47
C SER A 168 -0.42 1.83 -6.21
N HIS A 169 -1.31 2.32 -5.34
CA HIS A 169 -1.72 1.70 -4.10
C HIS A 169 -2.81 0.63 -4.28
N HIS A 170 -3.64 0.77 -5.31
CA HIS A 170 -4.69 -0.21 -5.66
C HIS A 170 -4.15 -1.41 -6.43
N ARG A 171 -2.96 -1.26 -7.01
CA ARG A 171 -2.30 -2.32 -7.79
C ARG A 171 -1.36 -3.15 -6.92
N PRO A 172 -1.05 -4.40 -7.31
CA PRO A 172 -0.01 -5.17 -6.64
C PRO A 172 1.33 -4.43 -6.65
N ARG A 173 1.92 -4.28 -5.47
CA ARG A 173 3.12 -3.47 -5.28
C ARG A 173 4.35 -4.01 -6.01
N GLU A 174 5.07 -3.12 -6.68
CA GLU A 174 6.37 -3.39 -7.30
C GLU A 174 7.51 -2.69 -6.53
N GLY A 175 8.09 -3.39 -5.56
CA GLY A 175 9.26 -2.89 -4.81
C GLY A 175 8.93 -2.19 -3.48
N PRO A 176 9.89 -1.46 -2.88
CA PRO A 176 9.76 -0.93 -1.52
C PRO A 176 8.95 0.36 -1.40
N PHE A 177 8.80 1.16 -2.47
CA PHE A 177 8.15 2.47 -2.47
C PHE A 177 7.01 2.51 -3.50
N GLU A 178 5.98 3.30 -3.21
CA GLU A 178 4.85 3.57 -4.11
C GLU A 178 4.74 5.07 -4.39
N LEU A 179 4.17 5.46 -5.53
CA LEU A 179 3.89 6.87 -5.81
C LEU A 179 2.92 7.46 -4.77
N ASN A 180 2.06 6.61 -4.21
CA ASN A 180 1.17 6.92 -3.10
C ASN A 180 1.90 7.39 -1.82
N ASP A 181 3.18 7.00 -1.62
CA ASP A 181 3.98 7.43 -0.46
C ASP A 181 4.14 8.96 -0.41
N VAL A 182 3.94 9.67 -1.54
CA VAL A 182 3.92 11.14 -1.60
C VAL A 182 2.85 11.73 -0.68
N PHE A 183 1.69 11.10 -0.50
CA PHE A 183 0.66 11.62 0.40
C PHE A 183 1.11 11.61 1.86
N ALA A 184 1.90 10.62 2.28
CA ALA A 184 2.48 10.60 3.61
C ALA A 184 3.45 11.79 3.80
N ILE A 185 4.28 12.07 2.80
CA ILE A 185 5.23 13.20 2.83
C ILE A 185 4.49 14.55 2.88
N VAL A 186 3.46 14.72 2.03
CA VAL A 186 2.67 15.95 1.97
C VAL A 186 1.95 16.24 3.29
N ASN A 187 1.47 15.20 4.00
CA ASN A 187 0.86 15.37 5.32
C ASN A 187 1.90 15.48 6.45
N ALA A 188 3.11 14.93 6.29
CA ALA A 188 4.18 15.07 7.26
C ALA A 188 4.76 16.49 7.31
N ALA A 189 4.85 17.17 6.16
CA ALA A 189 5.36 18.54 6.08
C ALA A 189 4.65 19.53 7.02
N PRO A 190 3.31 19.67 7.00
CA PRO A 190 2.62 20.58 7.93
C PRO A 190 2.76 20.14 9.39
N ALA A 191 2.81 18.84 9.68
CA ALA A 191 3.02 18.35 11.04
C ALA A 191 4.39 18.78 11.59
N ILE A 192 5.45 18.61 10.78
CA ILE A 192 6.81 19.03 11.13
C ILE A 192 6.89 20.55 11.28
N SER A 193 6.27 21.32 10.38
CA SER A 193 6.24 22.77 10.48
C SER A 193 5.55 23.26 11.76
N LEU A 194 4.43 22.65 12.14
CA LEU A 194 3.69 22.96 13.37
C LEU A 194 4.47 22.59 14.63
N LEU A 195 5.10 21.40 14.65
CA LEU A 195 5.98 20.97 15.73
C LEU A 195 7.18 21.89 15.89
N ALA A 196 7.86 22.24 14.80
CA ALA A 196 9.01 23.14 14.82
C ALA A 196 8.61 24.53 15.33
N TYR A 197 7.54 25.11 14.77
CA TYR A 197 7.04 26.41 15.23
C TYR A 197 6.69 26.38 16.71
N GLY A 198 5.96 25.36 17.16
CA GLY A 198 5.55 25.21 18.55
C GLY A 198 6.70 24.92 19.51
N PHE A 199 7.77 24.27 19.04
CA PHE A 199 8.96 23.98 19.84
C PHE A 199 9.85 25.20 20.05
N PHE A 200 10.00 26.06 19.03
CA PHE A 200 10.94 27.20 19.07
C PHE A 200 10.33 28.52 19.57
N HIS A 201 9.01 28.61 19.76
CA HIS A 201 8.33 29.83 20.20
C HIS A 201 7.57 29.62 21.51
N ARG A 202 7.44 30.69 22.31
CA ARG A 202 6.74 30.66 23.60
C ARG A 202 5.31 31.16 23.49
N GLY A 203 4.46 30.60 24.34
CA GLY A 203 3.10 31.07 24.58
C GLY A 203 2.04 30.15 24.01
N ILE A 204 0.78 30.51 24.28
CA ILE A 204 -0.38 29.64 24.04
C ILE A 204 -0.47 29.24 22.57
N VAL A 205 -0.29 30.17 21.62
CA VAL A 205 -0.42 29.88 20.18
C VAL A 205 0.63 28.86 19.70
N PRO A 206 1.94 29.07 19.94
CA PRO A 206 2.94 28.03 19.69
C PRO A 206 2.62 26.69 20.37
N GLY A 207 2.14 26.71 21.62
CA GLY A 207 1.76 25.50 22.34
C GLY A 207 0.60 24.73 21.71
N LEU A 208 -0.38 25.45 21.17
CA LEU A 208 -1.45 24.86 20.37
C LEU A 208 -0.87 24.27 19.08
N CYS A 209 -0.08 25.02 18.32
CA CYS A 209 0.56 24.51 17.10
C CYS A 209 1.37 23.23 17.37
N PHE A 210 2.14 23.18 18.46
CA PHE A 210 2.85 21.97 18.89
C PHE A 210 1.90 20.80 19.11
N GLY A 211 0.79 21.03 19.83
CA GLY A 211 -0.26 20.03 20.06
C GLY A 211 -0.86 19.51 18.75
N ALA A 212 -1.27 20.39 17.85
CA ALA A 212 -1.81 20.01 16.54
C ALA A 212 -0.80 19.18 15.73
N GLY A 213 0.44 19.65 15.63
CA GLY A 213 1.52 18.92 14.96
C GLY A 213 1.73 17.53 15.55
N LEU A 214 1.75 17.42 16.89
CA LEU A 214 1.86 16.14 17.61
C LEU A 214 0.70 15.21 17.28
N GLY A 215 -0.54 15.72 17.28
CA GLY A 215 -1.73 14.95 16.92
C GLY A 215 -1.70 14.42 15.48
N ILE A 216 -1.27 15.24 14.52
CA ILE A 216 -1.09 14.82 13.12
C ILE A 216 -0.02 13.74 13.02
N THR A 217 1.12 13.91 13.71
CA THR A 217 2.19 12.90 13.73
C THR A 217 1.73 11.58 14.37
N LEU A 218 0.98 11.63 15.47
CA LEU A 218 0.42 10.44 16.11
C LEU A 218 -0.53 9.69 15.18
N PHE A 219 -1.42 10.41 14.49
CA PHE A 219 -2.29 9.81 13.48
C PHE A 219 -1.47 9.21 12.33
N GLY A 220 -0.48 9.95 11.80
CA GLY A 220 0.38 9.47 10.72
C GLY A 220 1.15 8.19 11.09
N MET A 221 1.66 8.10 12.32
CA MET A 221 2.28 6.87 12.83
C MET A 221 1.26 5.74 12.92
N ALA A 222 0.08 5.98 13.51
CA ALA A 222 -0.98 4.98 13.60
C ALA A 222 -1.41 4.48 12.21
N TYR A 223 -1.53 5.40 11.25
CA TYR A 223 -1.82 5.08 9.85
C TYR A 223 -0.72 4.20 9.25
N MET A 224 0.55 4.57 9.37
CA MET A 224 1.67 3.76 8.86
C MET A 224 1.66 2.33 9.45
N PHE A 225 1.45 2.17 10.76
CA PHE A 225 1.40 0.84 11.38
C PHE A 225 0.18 0.03 10.96
N VAL A 226 -1.01 0.63 10.95
CA VAL A 226 -2.25 -0.10 10.65
C VAL A 226 -2.41 -0.29 9.14
N HIS A 227 -2.34 0.77 8.35
CA HIS A 227 -2.46 0.69 6.90
C HIS A 227 -1.27 -0.04 6.27
N ASP A 228 -0.06 0.51 6.36
CA ASP A 228 1.08 -0.07 5.63
C ASP A 228 1.58 -1.35 6.29
N GLY A 229 1.66 -1.37 7.62
CA GLY A 229 2.11 -2.51 8.40
C GLY A 229 1.09 -3.66 8.42
N LEU A 230 -0.13 -3.42 8.91
CA LEU A 230 -1.12 -4.49 9.11
C LEU A 230 -1.87 -4.84 7.82
N VAL A 231 -2.46 -3.86 7.14
CA VAL A 231 -3.31 -4.11 5.97
C VAL A 231 -2.47 -4.55 4.78
N HIS A 232 -1.41 -3.79 4.48
CA HIS A 232 -0.53 -4.02 3.33
C HIS A 232 0.66 -4.93 3.60
N ARG A 233 0.87 -5.34 4.86
CA ARG A 233 1.95 -6.26 5.27
C ARG A 233 3.34 -5.78 4.84
N ARG A 234 3.57 -4.46 4.79
CA ARG A 234 4.86 -3.84 4.42
C ARG A 234 5.96 -4.18 5.43
N PHE A 235 5.60 -4.32 6.70
CA PHE A 235 6.48 -4.72 7.78
C PHE A 235 5.69 -5.43 8.90
N PRO A 236 6.32 -6.30 9.71
CA PRO A 236 5.62 -7.01 10.79
C PRO A 236 5.22 -6.05 11.92
N VAL A 237 3.94 -6.07 12.30
CA VAL A 237 3.37 -5.22 13.37
C VAL A 237 3.18 -5.94 14.70
N GLY A 238 3.65 -7.19 14.80
CA GLY A 238 3.56 -8.00 16.03
C GLY A 238 2.12 -8.35 16.42
N PRO A 239 1.83 -8.49 17.74
CA PRO A 239 0.53 -8.96 18.25
C PRO A 239 -0.67 -8.06 17.93
N ILE A 240 -0.42 -6.83 17.47
CA ILE A 240 -1.48 -5.89 17.08
C ILE A 240 -2.32 -6.46 15.92
N ALA A 241 -1.72 -7.33 15.10
CA ALA A 241 -2.43 -7.98 14.00
C ALA A 241 -3.55 -8.92 14.44
N ASP A 242 -3.48 -9.43 15.66
CA ASP A 242 -4.40 -10.45 16.17
C ASP A 242 -5.62 -9.83 16.87
N VAL A 243 -5.61 -8.51 17.08
CA VAL A 243 -6.71 -7.79 17.74
C VAL A 243 -7.96 -7.77 16.83
N PRO A 244 -9.14 -8.23 17.31
CA PRO A 244 -10.34 -8.38 16.48
C PRO A 244 -10.76 -7.11 15.72
N TYR A 245 -10.65 -5.95 16.36
CA TYR A 245 -10.97 -4.67 15.73
C TYR A 245 -10.06 -4.37 14.53
N PHE A 246 -8.74 -4.54 14.69
CA PHE A 246 -7.80 -4.27 13.60
C PHE A 246 -7.90 -5.27 12.46
N ARG A 247 -8.34 -6.50 12.76
CA ARG A 247 -8.69 -7.49 11.72
C ARG A 247 -9.90 -7.04 10.90
N ARG A 248 -10.93 -6.48 11.53
CA ARG A 248 -12.07 -5.87 10.82
C ARG A 248 -11.64 -4.68 9.98
N VAL A 249 -10.79 -3.80 10.50
CA VAL A 249 -10.22 -2.67 9.74
C VAL A 249 -9.44 -3.16 8.51
N ALA A 250 -8.62 -4.20 8.66
CA ALA A 250 -7.88 -4.78 7.54
C ALA A 250 -8.79 -5.45 6.51
N ALA A 251 -9.88 -6.08 6.94
CA ALA A 251 -10.89 -6.64 6.06
C ALA A 251 -11.64 -5.54 5.29
N SER A 252 -12.08 -4.48 5.97
CA SER A 252 -12.81 -3.38 5.35
C SER A 252 -11.96 -2.65 4.29
N HIS A 253 -10.67 -2.47 4.56
CA HIS A 253 -9.76 -1.84 3.59
C HIS A 253 -9.43 -2.77 2.40
N LYS A 254 -9.44 -4.09 2.58
CA LYS A 254 -9.35 -5.02 1.44
C LYS A 254 -10.58 -4.94 0.53
N ILE A 255 -11.77 -4.80 1.10
CA ILE A 255 -13.02 -4.62 0.34
C ILE A 255 -12.95 -3.32 -0.48
N HIS A 256 -12.37 -2.26 0.09
CA HIS A 256 -12.10 -1.02 -0.64
C HIS A 256 -11.21 -1.25 -1.88
N HIS A 257 -10.12 -2.01 -1.77
CA HIS A 257 -9.26 -2.34 -2.91
C HIS A 257 -9.91 -3.23 -3.97
N MET A 258 -11.00 -3.92 -3.63
CA MET A 258 -11.81 -4.66 -4.59
C MET A 258 -12.80 -3.76 -5.34
N ASP A 259 -12.82 -2.46 -5.04
CA ASP A 259 -13.73 -1.45 -5.59
C ASP A 259 -15.22 -1.85 -5.46
N LYS A 260 -15.55 -2.58 -4.38
CA LYS A 260 -16.93 -2.93 -4.04
C LYS A 260 -17.64 -1.73 -3.41
N PHE A 261 -18.98 -1.74 -3.44
CA PHE A 261 -19.82 -0.70 -2.83
C PHE A 261 -19.49 0.74 -3.31
N GLY A 262 -19.04 0.89 -4.56
CA GLY A 262 -18.66 2.18 -5.14
C GLY A 262 -17.38 2.76 -4.53
N GLY A 263 -16.45 1.90 -4.11
CA GLY A 263 -15.17 2.29 -3.51
C GLY A 263 -15.25 2.60 -2.01
N VAL A 264 -16.34 2.29 -1.33
CA VAL A 264 -16.47 2.42 0.14
C VAL A 264 -15.86 1.18 0.81
N PRO A 265 -15.12 1.31 1.93
CA PRO A 265 -14.87 2.51 2.74
C PRO A 265 -13.64 3.34 2.37
N TYR A 266 -13.66 4.64 2.72
CA TYR A 266 -12.53 5.56 2.50
C TYR A 266 -11.75 5.88 3.78
N GLY A 267 -12.36 5.74 4.96
CA GLY A 267 -11.70 5.85 6.25
C GLY A 267 -10.88 4.62 6.60
N LEU A 268 -9.84 4.79 7.40
CA LEU A 268 -9.03 3.68 7.88
C LEU A 268 -9.70 3.06 9.11
N PHE A 269 -9.83 3.83 10.19
CA PHE A 269 -10.40 3.34 11.44
C PHE A 269 -11.93 3.30 11.38
N LEU A 270 -12.55 4.26 10.69
CA LEU A 270 -14.01 4.26 10.48
C LEU A 270 -14.45 3.32 9.35
N GLY A 271 -13.52 2.60 8.71
CA GLY A 271 -13.81 1.75 7.57
C GLY A 271 -14.90 0.69 7.81
N PRO A 272 -14.87 -0.08 8.93
CA PRO A 272 -15.93 -1.03 9.25
C PRO A 272 -17.31 -0.38 9.39
N LYS A 273 -17.38 0.83 9.96
CA LYS A 273 -18.63 1.58 10.15
C LYS A 273 -19.16 2.13 8.83
N GLU A 274 -18.31 2.67 7.98
CA GLU A 274 -18.72 3.12 6.64
C GLU A 274 -19.28 1.98 5.81
N LEU A 275 -18.70 0.78 5.94
CA LEU A 275 -19.16 -0.40 5.24
C LEU A 275 -20.52 -0.88 5.78
N GLU A 276 -20.75 -0.78 7.09
CA GLU A 276 -22.04 -1.04 7.72
C GLU A 276 -23.13 -0.09 7.20
N GLU A 277 -22.82 1.20 7.06
CA GLU A 277 -23.75 2.24 6.55
C GLU A 277 -24.22 1.96 5.11
N VAL A 278 -23.40 1.26 4.29
CA VAL A 278 -23.74 0.88 2.90
C VAL A 278 -24.25 -0.56 2.77
N GLY A 279 -24.47 -1.27 3.88
CA GLY A 279 -24.99 -2.64 3.88
C GLY A 279 -23.95 -3.71 3.54
N GLY A 280 -22.66 -3.44 3.67
CA GLY A 280 -21.56 -4.37 3.38
C GLY A 280 -21.12 -5.25 4.55
N LEU A 281 -21.93 -5.39 5.61
CA LEU A 281 -21.60 -6.20 6.78
C LEU A 281 -21.35 -7.67 6.42
N ASP A 282 -22.15 -8.24 5.53
CA ASP A 282 -22.01 -9.65 5.13
C ASP A 282 -20.65 -9.91 4.49
N GLU A 283 -20.18 -9.01 3.63
CA GLU A 283 -18.88 -9.09 2.97
C GLU A 283 -17.72 -8.90 3.97
N LEU A 284 -17.92 -8.05 4.99
CA LEU A 284 -16.96 -7.84 6.06
C LEU A 284 -16.81 -9.09 6.94
N VAL A 285 -17.92 -9.77 7.25
CA VAL A 285 -17.94 -10.98 8.06
C VAL A 285 -17.44 -12.19 7.27
N SER A 286 -17.81 -12.32 5.99
CA SER A 286 -17.35 -13.40 5.12
C SER A 286 -15.90 -13.25 4.67
N SER A 287 -15.25 -12.14 4.99
CA SER A 287 -13.85 -11.92 4.61
C SER A 287 -12.94 -12.90 5.37
N PRO A 288 -11.99 -13.58 4.69
CA PRO A 288 -11.13 -14.58 5.33
C PRO A 288 -10.20 -14.01 6.41
N VAL A 289 -10.14 -12.68 6.57
CA VAL A 289 -9.40 -11.99 7.63
C VAL A 289 -10.19 -11.94 8.94
N SER A 290 -11.52 -11.86 8.89
CA SER A 290 -12.42 -11.81 10.05
C SER A 290 -12.82 -13.21 10.53
N GLU A 291 -12.91 -14.22 9.65
CA GLU A 291 -13.27 -15.61 10.03
C GLU A 291 -12.30 -16.26 11.03
N ALA A 292 -11.00 -15.94 10.97
CA ALA A 292 -10.04 -16.54 11.91
C ALA A 292 -10.14 -15.99 13.35
N THR A 293 -11.24 -15.30 13.70
CA THR A 293 -11.65 -15.02 15.08
C THR A 293 -12.62 -16.07 15.63
N ASP A 294 -13.35 -16.77 14.75
CA ASP A 294 -14.40 -17.73 15.15
C ASP A 294 -13.85 -19.16 15.34
N THR A 295 -12.71 -19.47 14.71
CA THR A 295 -12.08 -20.79 14.83
C THR A 295 -11.10 -20.94 16.00
N GLU A 296 -10.70 -19.85 16.67
CA GLU A 296 -9.76 -19.94 17.80
C GLU A 296 -10.47 -20.11 19.17
N ASP A 297 -11.79 -19.88 19.24
CA ASP A 297 -12.61 -20.15 20.44
C ASP A 297 -13.35 -21.51 20.37
N ALA A 298 -13.25 -22.21 19.24
CA ALA A 298 -13.70 -23.59 19.10
C ALA A 298 -12.46 -24.51 19.10
N GLY A 299 -12.07 -24.97 20.29
CA GLY A 299 -11.07 -26.01 20.43
C GLY A 299 -11.48 -27.28 19.69
N GLU A 300 -10.96 -27.50 18.50
CA GLU A 300 -10.80 -28.83 17.93
C GLU A 300 -9.70 -28.85 16.85
N GLU A 301 -8.63 -29.58 17.15
CA GLU A 301 -7.54 -29.91 16.25
C GLU A 301 -8.07 -30.78 15.10
N LYS A 302 -8.60 -30.16 14.03
CA LYS A 302 -8.94 -30.87 12.81
C LYS A 302 -7.81 -30.75 11.80
N THR A 303 -6.90 -31.73 11.85
CA THR A 303 -5.96 -32.05 10.78
C THR A 303 -6.70 -32.11 9.44
N ARG A 304 -6.48 -31.11 8.58
CA ARG A 304 -6.96 -31.13 7.20
C ARG A 304 -6.05 -32.09 6.40
N PRO A 305 -6.59 -33.13 5.75
CA PRO A 305 -5.77 -33.97 4.88
C PRO A 305 -5.37 -33.17 3.64
N VAL A 306 -4.08 -33.20 3.32
CA VAL A 306 -3.54 -32.71 2.05
C VAL A 306 -4.03 -33.66 0.96
N VAL A 307 -5.13 -33.31 0.29
CA VAL A 307 -5.59 -34.03 -0.90
C VAL A 307 -4.65 -33.64 -2.05
N CYS A 308 -3.68 -34.51 -2.31
CA CYS A 308 -2.80 -34.40 -3.46
C CYS A 308 -3.57 -34.87 -4.70
N VAL A 309 -4.11 -33.92 -5.48
CA VAL A 309 -4.79 -34.24 -6.75
C VAL A 309 -3.72 -34.62 -7.79
N VAL A 310 -3.47 -35.91 -7.94
CA VAL A 310 -2.71 -36.46 -9.07
C VAL A 310 -3.64 -36.46 -10.28
N ARG A 311 -3.46 -35.49 -11.20
CA ARG A 311 -4.11 -35.54 -12.52
C ARG A 311 -3.39 -36.58 -13.38
N THR A 312 -3.92 -37.79 -13.45
CA THR A 312 -3.63 -38.72 -14.55
C THR A 312 -4.43 -38.30 -15.78
N SER A 313 -3.79 -37.61 -16.71
CA SER A 313 -4.32 -37.40 -18.06
C SER A 313 -4.15 -38.69 -18.86
N VAL A 314 -5.22 -39.47 -18.96
CA VAL A 314 -5.36 -40.58 -19.92
C VAL A 314 -5.58 -39.96 -21.30
N PHE A 315 -4.59 -40.03 -22.17
CA PHE A 315 -4.74 -39.70 -23.59
C PHE A 315 -5.44 -40.88 -24.28
N MET A 316 -6.72 -40.71 -24.56
CA MET A 316 -7.52 -41.64 -25.36
C MET A 316 -7.13 -41.42 -26.83
N GLY A 317 -6.31 -42.31 -27.38
CA GLY A 317 -5.87 -42.25 -28.77
C GLY A 317 -7.05 -42.43 -29.72
N GLN A 318 -7.40 -41.39 -30.47
CA GLN A 318 -8.28 -41.50 -31.62
C GLN A 318 -7.49 -42.06 -32.80
N SER A 319 -7.82 -43.28 -33.20
CA SER A 319 -7.41 -43.90 -34.46
C SER A 319 -8.14 -43.24 -35.63
N VAL A 320 -7.39 -42.61 -36.54
CA VAL A 320 -7.90 -42.18 -37.85
C VAL A 320 -7.71 -43.35 -38.82
N PRO A 321 -8.75 -43.82 -39.56
CA PRO A 321 -8.56 -44.78 -40.64
C PRO A 321 -8.01 -44.08 -41.88
N ASN A 322 -6.97 -44.66 -42.46
CA ASN A 322 -6.54 -44.41 -43.84
C ASN A 322 -7.66 -44.87 -44.79
N GLU A 323 -8.12 -43.98 -45.67
CA GLU A 323 -8.66 -44.37 -46.97
C GLU A 323 -7.97 -43.55 -48.08
N PHE A 324 -7.80 -44.26 -49.20
CA PHE A 324 -7.05 -44.03 -50.43
C PHE A 324 -6.94 -42.60 -51.00
#